data_AF-A0A0F9JA33-F1
#
_entry.id   AF-A0A0F9JA33-F1
#
_cell.length_a   1.000
_cell.length_b   1.000
_cell.length_c   1.000
_cell.angle_alpha   90.00
_cell.angle_beta   90.00
_cell.angle_gamma   90.00
#
_symmetry.space_group_name_H-M   'P 1'
#
loop_
_entity.id
_entity.type
_entity.pdbx_description
1 polymer ?
#
loop_
_entity_poly.entity_id
_entity_poly.type
_entity_poly.pdbx_seq_one_letter_code
_entity_poly.pdbx_strand_id
1 'polypeptide(L)'
;MKSPYCKCGNQRAKGDRRCLECKSAQMRRWRKTHPMTPIQRLKDICRSYANTYYQRGKIKKNPCEICNNPNSQMHHEDYSKPLDILWFCRPCHIAYEKI
;
A
#
# COMPACT_ATOMS: atom_id res chain seq x y z
N MET A 1 -0.60 -6.95 34.06
CA MET A 1 -1.36 -7.09 32.79
C MET A 1 -1.39 -5.75 32.06
N LYS A 2 -1.32 -5.72 30.72
CA LYS A 2 -1.48 -4.46 29.96
C LYS A 2 -2.96 -4.07 29.94
N SER A 3 -3.28 -2.83 30.32
CA SER A 3 -4.67 -2.33 30.29
C SER A 3 -5.31 -2.52 28.91
N PRO A 4 -6.57 -2.99 28.83
CA PRO A 4 -7.28 -3.10 27.55
C PRO A 4 -7.74 -1.74 27.01
N TYR A 5 -7.55 -0.66 27.77
CA TYR A 5 -8.05 0.67 27.47
C TYR A 5 -6.95 1.60 26.92
N CYS A 6 -7.36 2.47 26.01
CA CYS A 6 -6.57 3.59 25.51
C CYS A 6 -6.47 4.68 26.60
N LYS A 7 -5.52 5.62 26.43
CA LYS A 7 -5.41 6.80 27.30
C LYS A 7 -6.69 7.63 27.37
N CYS A 8 -7.52 7.61 26.31
CA CYS A 8 -8.81 8.30 26.30
C CYS A 8 -9.95 7.54 26.98
N GLY A 9 -9.71 6.34 27.52
CA GLY A 9 -10.73 5.49 28.16
C GLY A 9 -11.37 4.45 27.24
N ASN A 10 -11.36 4.65 25.91
CA ASN A 10 -11.97 3.70 24.96
C ASN A 10 -11.17 2.40 24.83
N GLN A 11 -11.83 1.31 24.42
CA GLN A 11 -11.19 0.03 24.17
C GLN A 11 -10.15 0.12 23.04
N ARG A 12 -9.00 -0.54 23.23
CA ARG A 12 -7.92 -0.56 22.23
C ARG A 12 -8.32 -1.27 20.95
N ALA A 13 -7.79 -0.79 19.83
CA ALA A 13 -7.86 -1.52 18.57
C ALA A 13 -6.94 -2.75 18.61
N LYS A 14 -7.29 -3.81 17.87
CA LYS A 14 -6.49 -5.03 17.78
C LYS A 14 -5.05 -4.69 17.32
N GLY A 15 -4.07 -5.07 18.15
CA GLY A 15 -2.65 -4.86 17.85
C GLY A 15 -2.13 -3.42 18.03
N ASP A 16 -2.95 -2.45 18.46
CA ASP A 16 -2.52 -1.08 18.74
C ASP A 16 -2.67 -0.75 20.23
N ARG A 17 -1.87 0.21 20.72
CA ARG A 17 -1.96 0.74 22.09
C ARG A 17 -3.09 1.77 22.24
N ARG A 18 -3.72 2.18 21.13
CA ARG A 18 -4.78 3.19 21.08
C ARG A 18 -6.09 2.61 20.54
N CYS A 19 -7.19 3.28 20.84
CA CYS A 19 -8.48 2.99 20.21
C CYS A 19 -8.50 3.45 18.75
N LEU A 20 -9.49 2.98 17.98
CA LEU A 20 -9.65 3.33 16.57
C LEU A 20 -9.79 4.85 16.38
N GLU A 21 -10.53 5.52 17.26
CA GLU A 21 -10.77 6.96 17.18
C GLU A 21 -9.49 7.77 17.39
N CYS A 22 -8.73 7.51 18.47
CA CYS A 22 -7.45 8.18 18.71
C CYS A 22 -6.44 7.91 17.60
N LYS A 23 -6.44 6.70 17.02
CA LYS A 23 -5.61 6.36 15.87
C LYS A 23 -5.99 7.20 14.65
N SER A 24 -7.29 7.29 14.33
CA SER A 24 -7.80 8.12 13.24
C SER A 24 -7.54 9.61 13.45
N ALA A 25 -7.73 10.12 14.67
CA ALA A 25 -7.42 11.49 15.03
C ALA A 25 -5.93 11.82 14.91
N GLN A 26 -5.04 10.88 15.28
CA GLN A 26 -3.61 11.03 15.04
C GLN A 26 -3.31 11.08 13.54
N MET A 27 -3.87 10.18 12.73
CA MET A 27 -3.65 10.19 11.28
C MET A 27 -4.14 11.45 10.60
N ARG A 28 -5.29 11.99 11.01
CA ARG A 28 -5.76 13.30 10.52
C ARG A 28 -4.75 14.41 10.81
N ARG A 29 -4.14 14.43 12.01
CA ARG A 29 -3.09 15.40 12.36
C ARG A 29 -1.81 15.18 11.56
N TRP A 30 -1.33 13.94 11.46
CA TRP A 30 -0.11 13.61 10.73
C TRP A 30 -0.20 14.00 9.24
N ARG A 31 -1.33 13.72 8.60
CA ARG A 31 -1.56 14.11 7.19
C ARG A 31 -1.53 15.62 6.95
N LYS A 32 -1.88 16.44 7.94
CA LYS A 32 -1.77 17.91 7.83
C LYS A 32 -0.32 18.38 7.80
N THR A 33 0.54 17.75 8.60
CA THR A 33 1.96 18.12 8.70
C THR A 33 2.86 17.37 7.72
N HIS A 34 2.35 16.32 7.08
CA HIS A 34 3.06 15.50 6.10
C HIS A 34 2.26 15.43 4.80
N PRO A 35 2.11 16.56 4.08
CA PRO A 35 1.45 16.56 2.78
C PRO A 35 2.28 15.74 1.79
N MET A 36 1.60 14.95 0.96
CA MET A 36 2.25 14.24 -0.13
C MET A 36 2.60 15.19 -1.26
N THR A 37 3.77 14.98 -1.89
CA THR A 37 4.10 15.63 -3.17
C THR A 37 3.14 15.16 -4.26
N PRO A 38 2.97 15.91 -5.37
CA PRO A 38 2.14 15.48 -6.49
C PRO A 38 2.52 14.09 -7.03
N ILE A 39 3.82 13.80 -7.12
CA ILE A 39 4.34 12.50 -7.57
C ILE A 39 3.99 11.39 -6.56
N GLN A 40 4.15 11.62 -5.26
CA GLN A 40 3.77 10.64 -4.24
C GLN A 40 2.26 10.34 -4.29
N ARG A 41 1.44 11.39 -4.45
CA ARG A 41 -0.01 11.24 -4.59
C ARG A 41 -0.38 10.44 -5.84
N LEU A 42 0.24 10.71 -6.98
CA LEU A 42 0.03 9.94 -8.21
C LEU A 42 0.34 8.46 -8.00
N LYS A 43 1.50 8.14 -7.41
CA LYS A 43 1.90 6.76 -7.13
C LYS A 43 0.93 6.06 -6.16
N ASP A 44 0.44 6.77 -5.15
CA ASP A 44 -0.53 6.25 -4.17
C ASP A 44 -1.88 5.94 -4.83
N ILE A 45 -2.41 6.86 -5.64
CA ILE A 45 -3.67 6.68 -6.40
C ILE A 45 -3.55 5.49 -7.35
N CYS A 46 -2.45 5.42 -8.11
CA CYS A 46 -2.23 4.36 -9.08
C CYS A 46 -2.27 2.97 -8.42
N ARG A 47 -1.49 2.79 -7.34
CA ARG A 47 -1.47 1.53 -6.57
C ARG A 47 -2.82 1.21 -5.93
N SER A 48 -3.53 2.21 -5.40
CA SER A 48 -4.85 2.03 -4.80
C SER A 48 -5.88 1.53 -5.83
N TYR A 49 -5.85 2.12 -7.03
CA TYR A 49 -6.73 1.75 -8.13
C TYR A 49 -6.45 0.33 -8.62
N ALA A 50 -5.18 0.01 -8.90
CA ALA A 50 -4.75 -1.33 -9.31
C ALA A 50 -5.15 -2.40 -8.28
N ASN A 51 -4.90 -2.15 -6.99
CA ASN A 51 -5.28 -3.06 -5.91
C ASN A 51 -6.79 -3.29 -5.84
N THR A 52 -7.60 -2.26 -6.09
CA THR A 52 -9.06 -2.41 -6.11
C THR A 52 -9.50 -3.36 -7.23
N TYR A 53 -8.92 -3.23 -8.42
CA TYR A 53 -9.22 -4.11 -9.56
C TYR A 53 -8.70 -5.54 -9.34
N TYR A 54 -7.54 -5.68 -8.70
CA TYR A 54 -6.98 -6.97 -8.30
C TYR A 54 -7.88 -7.70 -7.31
N GLN A 55 -8.30 -7.04 -6.23
CA GLN A 55 -9.21 -7.62 -5.23
C GLN A 55 -10.57 -8.02 -5.83
N ARG A 56 -11.02 -7.30 -6.86
CA ARG A 56 -12.24 -7.61 -7.61
C ARG A 56 -12.05 -8.71 -8.68
N GLY A 57 -10.84 -9.27 -8.80
CA GLY A 57 -10.52 -10.31 -9.79
C GLY A 57 -10.48 -9.80 -11.24
N LYS A 58 -10.43 -8.48 -11.47
CA LYS A 58 -10.34 -7.87 -12.81
C LYS A 58 -8.92 -7.83 -13.35
N ILE A 59 -7.93 -7.83 -12.47
CA ILE A 59 -6.53 -8.06 -12.80
C ILE A 59 -6.16 -9.46 -12.33
N LYS A 60 -5.60 -10.27 -13.23
CA LYS A 60 -5.06 -11.59 -12.89
C LYS A 60 -3.59 -11.44 -12.54
N LYS A 61 -3.16 -12.12 -11.47
CA LYS A 61 -1.74 -12.22 -11.12
C LYS A 61 -1.01 -13.13 -12.10
N ASN A 62 0.06 -12.63 -12.69
CA ASN A 62 0.98 -13.42 -13.51
C ASN A 62 2.31 -13.63 -12.77
N PRO A 63 3.06 -14.70 -13.08
CA PRO A 63 4.43 -14.88 -12.59
C PRO A 63 5.36 -13.76 -13.09
N CYS A 64 6.56 -13.69 -12.51
CA CYS A 64 7.58 -12.74 -12.94
C CYS A 64 7.88 -12.86 -14.44
N GLU A 65 7.83 -11.76 -15.19
CA GLU A 65 8.09 -11.78 -16.64
C GLU A 65 9.56 -12.08 -16.98
N ILE A 66 10.48 -11.85 -16.05
CA ILE A 66 11.92 -12.08 -16.25
C ILE A 66 12.32 -13.52 -15.90
N CYS A 67 11.81 -14.08 -14.80
CA CYS A 67 12.29 -15.36 -14.25
C CYS A 67 11.19 -16.37 -13.92
N ASN A 68 9.95 -16.08 -14.30
CA ASN A 68 8.77 -16.91 -14.10
C ASN A 68 8.44 -17.28 -12.64
N ASN A 69 9.04 -16.59 -11.66
CA ASN A 69 8.74 -16.82 -10.25
C ASN A 69 7.28 -16.42 -9.93
N PRO A 70 6.45 -17.33 -9.37
CA PRO A 70 5.05 -17.06 -9.06
C PRO A 70 4.85 -16.01 -7.95
N ASN A 71 5.88 -15.77 -7.13
CA ASN A 71 5.89 -14.73 -6.10
C ASN A 71 6.25 -13.36 -6.69
N SER A 72 5.44 -12.92 -7.65
CA SER A 72 5.50 -11.61 -8.29
C SER A 72 4.71 -10.55 -7.50
N GLN A 73 5.09 -9.29 -7.73
CA GLN A 73 4.43 -8.07 -7.30
C GLN A 73 4.15 -7.20 -8.53
N MET A 74 3.11 -6.37 -8.43
CA MET A 74 2.76 -5.41 -9.48
C MET A 74 3.84 -4.34 -9.60
N HIS A 75 4.30 -4.12 -10.83
CA HIS A 75 5.17 -3.03 -11.21
C HIS A 75 4.43 -2.09 -12.15
N HIS A 76 4.61 -0.78 -11.95
CA HIS A 76 4.06 0.25 -12.82
C HIS A 76 5.23 1.06 -13.38
N GLU A 77 5.45 0.98 -14.69
CA GLU A 77 6.40 1.84 -15.40
C GLU A 77 5.83 3.26 -15.50
N ASP A 78 4.58 3.35 -15.96
CA ASP A 78 3.83 4.60 -16.05
C ASP A 78 2.72 4.63 -14.99
N TYR A 79 2.98 5.38 -13.91
CA TYR A 79 2.01 5.55 -12.83
C TYR A 79 0.74 6.31 -13.24
N SER A 80 0.65 6.89 -14.45
CA SER A 80 -0.58 7.45 -14.99
C SER A 80 -1.54 6.37 -15.54
N LYS A 81 -1.05 5.15 -15.76
CA LYS A 81 -1.80 4.01 -16.31
C LYS A 81 -1.94 2.89 -15.26
N PRO A 82 -2.87 2.99 -14.30
CA PRO A 82 -2.92 2.07 -13.16
C PRO A 82 -3.27 0.62 -13.49
N LEU A 83 -3.83 0.35 -14.67
CA LEU A 83 -4.14 -1.01 -15.12
C LEU A 83 -3.08 -1.58 -16.07
N ASP A 84 -2.10 -0.76 -16.47
CA ASP A 84 -0.93 -1.20 -17.21
C ASP A 84 0.11 -1.65 -16.18
N ILE A 85 0.26 -2.97 -16.06
CA ILE A 85 0.96 -3.62 -14.96
C ILE A 85 1.87 -4.69 -15.52
N LEU A 86 3.14 -4.60 -15.14
CA LEU A 86 4.10 -5.68 -15.32
C LEU A 86 4.20 -6.49 -14.02
N TRP A 87 4.58 -7.75 -14.15
CA TRP A 87 4.75 -8.64 -12.99
C TRP A 87 6.21 -8.96 -12.79
N PHE A 88 6.77 -8.56 -11.65
CA PHE A 88 8.15 -8.88 -11.29
C PHE A 88 8.23 -9.50 -9.90
N CYS A 89 9.08 -10.50 -9.69
CA CYS A 89 9.44 -10.92 -8.34
C CYS A 89 10.34 -9.86 -7.69
N ARG A 90 10.44 -9.84 -6.36
CA ARG A 90 11.20 -8.81 -5.64
C ARG A 90 12.65 -8.62 -6.13
N PRO A 91 13.45 -9.68 -6.39
CA PRO A 91 14.80 -9.51 -6.94
C PRO A 91 14.81 -8.81 -8.30
N CYS A 92 13.95 -9.25 -9.24
CA CYS A 92 13.86 -8.68 -10.57
C CYS A 92 13.32 -7.24 -10.54
N HIS A 93 12.38 -6.93 -9.65
CA HIS A 93 11.85 -5.58 -9.48
C HIS A 93 12.94 -4.58 -9.07
N ILE A 94 13.80 -4.97 -8.12
CA ILE A 94 14.92 -4.12 -7.68
C ILE A 94 15.97 -3.96 -8.79
N ALA A 95 16.22 -5.01 -9.57
CA ALA A 95 17.14 -4.94 -10.69
C ALA A 95 16.61 -4.01 -11.80
N TYR A 96 15.29 -4.05 -12.07
CA TYR A 96 14.63 -3.22 -13.07
C TYR A 96 14.61 -1.74 -12.69
N GLU A 97 14.31 -1.41 -11.42
CA GLU A 97 14.28 -0.01 -10.94
C GLU A 97 15.65 0.69 -10.91
N LYS A 98 16.74 -0.03 -11.21
CA LYS A 98 18.11 0.50 -11.25
C LYS A 98 18.64 0.81 -12.65
N ILE A 99 17.84 0.57 -13.69
CA ILE A 99 18.14 0.90 -15.09
C ILE A 99 17.38 2.17 -15.45
#